data_AF-A0A7W8MFQ2-F1
#
_entry.id   AF-A0A7W8MFQ2-F1
#
_cell.length_a   1.000
_cell.length_b   1.000
_cell.length_c   1.000
_cell.angle_alpha   90.00
_cell.angle_beta   90.00
_cell.angle_gamma   90.00
#
_symmetry.space_group_name_H-M   'P 1'
#
loop_
_entity.id
_entity.type
_entity.pdbx_description
1 polymer ?
#
loop_
_entity_poly.entity_id
_entity_poly.type
_entity_poly.pdbx_seq_one_letter_code
_entity_poly.pdbx_strand_id
1 'polypeptide(L)' 'MNVYRTRFKRGQTSKPGSGLGLAIVDRLMAQMNGAMNLRSVILEDGGNGFECELSFPQMR' A
#
# COMPACT_ATOMS: atom_id res chain seq x y z
N MET A 1 -15.45 6.87 -20.46
CA MET A 1 -14.76 7.43 -19.27
C MET A 1 -13.89 6.35 -18.66
N ASN A 2 -12.56 6.45 -18.79
CA ASN A 2 -11.60 5.45 -18.29
C ASN A 2 -11.24 5.78 -16.83
N VAL A 3 -11.93 5.15 -15.88
CA VAL A 3 -11.84 5.44 -14.43
C VAL A 3 -10.59 4.78 -13.78
N TYR A 4 -9.74 4.09 -14.55
CA TYR A 4 -8.61 3.28 -14.05
C TYR A 4 -7.23 3.95 -14.13
N ARG A 5 -7.16 5.29 -14.04
CA ARG A 5 -5.88 6.01 -14.05
C ARG A 5 -5.69 7.00 -12.91
N THR A 6 -6.24 6.71 -11.73
CA THR A 6 -5.68 7.30 -10.52
C THR A 6 -4.32 6.65 -10.29
N ARG A 7 -3.27 7.26 -10.85
CA ARG A 7 -1.89 6.88 -10.57
C ARG A 7 -1.65 7.12 -9.10
N PHE A 8 -1.63 6.05 -8.31
CA PHE A 8 -1.07 6.07 -6.98
C PHE A 8 0.33 6.67 -7.09
N LYS A 9 0.50 7.84 -6.47
CA LYS A 9 1.75 8.59 -6.55
C LYS A 9 2.76 7.90 -5.65
N ARG A 10 3.97 7.71 -6.18
CA ARG A 10 5.13 7.21 -5.45
C ARG A 10 5.32 8.03 -4.16
N GLY A 11 5.34 7.38 -2.99
CA GLY A 11 5.75 8.01 -1.74
C GLY A 11 7.23 8.44 -1.78
N GLN A 12 7.66 9.30 -0.85
CA GLN A 12 9.08 9.69 -0.77
C GLN A 12 9.96 8.46 -0.45
N THR A 13 10.81 8.05 -1.40
CA THR A 13 11.81 6.99 -1.19
C THR A 13 13.03 7.21 -2.08
N SER A 14 14.24 7.03 -1.53
CA SER A 14 15.52 7.16 -2.22
C SER A 14 15.96 5.88 -2.96
N LYS A 15 15.24 4.78 -2.78
CA LYS A 15 15.55 3.50 -3.45
C LYS A 15 15.12 3.54 -4.93
N PRO A 16 15.92 3.00 -5.86
CA PRO A 16 15.55 2.92 -7.27
C PRO A 16 14.28 2.08 -7.45
N GLY A 17 13.36 2.53 -8.31
CA GLY A 17 12.12 1.81 -8.59
C GLY A 17 10.99 2.70 -9.14
N SER A 18 10.09 2.09 -9.93
CA SER A 18 8.97 2.77 -10.60
C SER A 18 7.88 3.30 -9.65
N GLY A 19 7.92 2.92 -8.37
CA GLY A 19 6.93 3.35 -7.37
C GLY A 19 5.56 2.69 -7.50
N LEU A 20 5.46 1.58 -8.24
CA LEU A 20 4.19 0.92 -8.55
C LEU A 20 3.81 -0.19 -7.56
N GLY A 21 4.72 -0.64 -6.68
CA GLY A 21 4.50 -1.82 -5.83
C GLY A 21 3.24 -1.73 -4.97
N LEU A 22 3.10 -0.68 -4.17
CA LEU A 22 1.92 -0.49 -3.30
C LEU A 22 0.63 -0.28 -4.10
N ALA A 23 0.72 0.37 -5.26
CA ALA A 23 -0.41 0.57 -6.16
C ALA A 23 -0.97 -0.76 -6.71
N ILE A 24 -0.06 -1.70 -7.01
CA ILE A 24 -0.42 -3.04 -7.48
C ILE A 24 -1.08 -3.82 -6.34
N VAL A 25 -0.49 -3.78 -5.12
CA VAL A 25 -1.05 -4.47 -3.95
C VAL A 25 -2.45 -3.95 -3.61
N ASP A 26 -2.64 -2.63 -3.60
CA ASP A 26 -3.95 -2.02 -3.35
C ASP A 26 -5.02 -2.55 -4.33
N ARG A 27 -4.66 -2.59 -5.63
CA ARG A 27 -5.54 -3.08 -6.67
C ARG A 27 -5.88 -4.56 -6.49
N LEU A 28 -4.91 -5.40 -6.15
CA LEU A 28 -5.12 -6.82 -5.89
C LEU A 28 -6.02 -7.05 -4.68
N MET A 29 -5.78 -6.33 -3.58
CA MET A 29 -6.61 -6.41 -2.38
C MET A 29 -8.06 -6.01 -2.67
N ALA A 30 -8.27 -4.92 -3.41
CA ALA A 30 -9.60 -4.50 -3.83
C ALA A 30 -10.31 -5.56 -4.71
N GLN A 31 -9.57 -6.22 -5.61
CA GLN A 31 -10.12 -7.31 -6.44
C GLN A 31 -10.51 -8.53 -5.59
N MET A 32 -9.81 -8.76 -4.49
CA MET A 32 -10.09 -9.84 -3.55
C MET A 32 -11.13 -9.47 -2.50
N ASN A 33 -11.78 -8.30 -2.60
CA ASN A 33 -12.68 -7.80 -1.55
C ASN A 33 -11.99 -7.70 -0.17
N GLY A 34 -10.69 -7.41 -0.17
CA GLY A 34 -9.88 -7.06 0.98
C GLY A 34 -9.48 -5.58 0.97
N ALA A 35 -8.63 -5.19 1.92
CA ALA A 35 -8.16 -3.81 2.08
C ALA A 35 -6.67 -3.76 2.44
N MET A 36 -6.01 -2.65 2.09
CA MET A 36 -4.65 -2.33 2.51
C MET A 36 -4.63 -1.00 3.26
N ASN A 37 -4.02 -0.98 4.45
CA ASN A 37 -3.81 0.23 5.25
C ASN A 37 -2.32 0.49 5.39
N LEU A 38 -1.90 1.73 5.19
CA LEU A 38 -0.51 2.17 5.31
C LEU A 38 -0.39 3.19 6.44
N ARG A 39 0.56 3.00 7.36
CA ARG A 39 0.81 3.96 8.45
C ARG A 39 2.30 4.13 8.72
N SER A 40 2.69 5.34 9.09
CA SER A 40 4.00 5.58 9.70
C SER A 40 3.92 5.25 11.18
N VAL A 41 4.91 4.54 11.68
CA VAL A 41 5.02 4.16 13.09
C VAL A 41 6.33 4.70 13.66
N ILE A 42 6.38 4.94 14.97
CA ILE A 42 7.65 5.20 15.65
C ILE A 42 8.20 3.86 16.11
N LEU A 43 9.43 3.56 15.73
CA LEU A 43 10.14 2.34 16.11
C LEU A 43 10.67 2.46 17.55
N GLU A 44 11.00 1.33 18.18
CA GLU A 44 11.50 1.29 19.57
C GLU A 44 12.78 2.11 19.78
N ASP A 45 13.59 2.27 18.73
CA ASP A 45 14.81 3.08 18.72
C ASP A 45 14.56 4.58 18.46
N GLY A 46 13.30 5.01 18.37
CA GLY A 46 12.91 6.38 18.07
C GLY A 46 12.95 6.74 16.57
N GLY A 47 13.26 5.79 15.69
CA GLY A 47 13.24 5.96 14.25
C GLY A 47 11.83 6.01 13.67
N ASN A 48 11.69 6.52 12.44
CA ASN A 48 10.44 6.43 11.67
C ASN A 48 10.38 5.08 10.95
N GLY A 49 9.35 4.30 11.26
CA GLY A 49 8.99 3.06 10.60
C GLY A 49 7.81 3.23 9.63
N PHE A 50 7.62 2.22 8.80
CA PHE A 50 6.49 2.11 7.89
C PHE A 50 5.83 0.75 8.07
N GLU A 51 4.52 0.76 8.27
CA GLU A 51 3.73 -0.45 8.43
C GLU A 51 2.65 -0.53 7.35
N CYS A 52 2.48 -1.74 6.81
CA CYS A 52 1.50 -2.09 5.81
C CYS A 52 0.66 -3.25 6.36
N GLU A 53 -0.63 -3.01 6.54
CA GLU A 53 -1.58 -3.99 7.05
C GLU A 53 -2.53 -4.40 5.93
N LEU A 54 -2.67 -5.72 5.71
CA LEU A 54 -3.55 -6.29 4.68
C LEU A 54 -4.70 -7.04 5.35
N SER A 55 -5.93 -6.63 5.09
CA SER A 55 -7.14 -7.29 5.55
C SER A 55 -7.73 -8.13 4.42
N PHE A 56 -7.76 -9.44 4.59
CA PHE A 56 -8.36 -10.38 3.63
C PHE A 56 -9.80 -10.70 4.03
N PRO A 57 -10.72 -10.95 3.08
CA PRO A 57 -12.06 -11.42 3.42
C PRO A 57 -11.96 -12.76 4.14
N GLN A 58 -12.86 -12.99 5.09
CA GLN A 58 -13.00 -14.31 5.69
C GLN A 58 -13.52 -15.29 4.63
N MET A 59 -12.82 -16.41 4.44
CA MET A 59 -13.40 -17.55 3.72
C MET A 59 -14.60 -18.05 4.54
N ARG A 60 -15.79 -17.99 3.94
CA ARG A 60 -16.97 -18.72 4.43
C ARG A 60 -16.96 -20.13 3.90
#